data_AF-A0A2E3VY63-F1
#
_entry.id   AF-A0A2E3VY63-F1
#
_cell.length_a   1.000
_cell.length_b   1.000
_cell.length_c   1.000
_cell.angle_alpha   90.00
_cell.angle_beta   90.00
_cell.angle_gamma   90.00
#
_symmetry.space_group_name_H-M   'P 1'
#
loop_
_entity.id
_entity.type
_entity.pdbx_description
1 polymer ?
#
loop_
_entity_poly.entity_id
_entity_poly.type
_entity_poly.pdbx_seq_one_letter_code
_entity_poly.pdbx_strand_id
1 'polypeptide(L)'
;MTMKLLSMLVLILTVLGAGCSSTSKRESTGEYIDSAAITAKVKSELIQNKNVSALDVSVETYKGVVLLSGFVKSSKEKELAEKLARKVEGVKKVKNQLNLR
;
A
#
# COMPACT_ATOMS: atom_id res chain seq x y z
N MET A 1 -14.48 -52.37 19.46
CA MET A 1 -13.53 -51.69 18.53
C MET A 1 -14.19 -50.39 18.04
N THR A 2 -14.21 -49.35 18.89
CA THR A 2 -14.99 -48.10 18.67
C THR A 2 -14.38 -46.87 19.36
N MET A 3 -13.10 -46.89 19.75
CA MET A 3 -12.48 -45.84 20.60
C MET A 3 -11.35 -45.07 19.90
N LYS A 4 -11.52 -44.68 18.63
CA LYS A 4 -10.53 -43.82 17.92
C LYS A 4 -11.08 -42.49 17.38
N LEU A 5 -12.37 -42.20 17.58
CA LEU A 5 -13.00 -40.94 17.11
C LEU A 5 -13.18 -39.87 18.19
N LEU A 6 -12.74 -40.12 19.43
CA LEU A 6 -12.90 -39.20 20.55
C LEU A 6 -11.57 -38.62 21.08
N SER A 7 -10.52 -38.60 20.26
CA SER A 7 -9.21 -37.99 20.64
C SER A 7 -8.87 -36.72 19.86
N MET A 8 -9.78 -36.21 19.02
CA MET A 8 -9.56 -35.00 18.22
C MET A 8 -10.22 -33.75 18.82
N LEU A 9 -10.42 -33.72 20.14
CA LEU A 9 -11.01 -32.57 20.85
C LEU A 9 -10.20 -32.09 22.07
N VAL A 10 -8.98 -32.61 22.29
CA VAL A 10 -8.15 -32.20 23.44
C VAL A 10 -6.74 -31.86 22.96
N LEU A 11 -6.60 -30.75 22.24
CA LEU A 11 -5.31 -30.09 22.04
C LEU A 11 -5.46 -28.63 21.61
N ILE A 12 -6.40 -27.90 22.22
CA ILE A 12 -6.58 -26.44 22.02
C ILE A 12 -6.22 -25.63 23.28
N LEU A 13 -5.78 -26.25 24.38
CA LEU A 13 -5.68 -25.54 25.67
C LEU A 13 -4.29 -25.23 26.26
N THR A 14 -3.18 -25.42 25.53
CA THR A 14 -1.86 -25.16 26.14
C THR A 14 -0.84 -24.52 25.19
N VAL A 15 -1.09 -23.28 24.75
CA VAL A 15 -0.02 -22.33 24.40
C VAL A 15 -0.40 -20.92 24.89
N LEU A 16 -0.40 -20.73 26.21
CA LEU A 16 -0.30 -19.42 26.86
C LEU A 16 1.09 -19.36 27.48
N GLY A 17 2.09 -18.99 26.68
CA GLY A 17 3.45 -18.93 27.19
C GLY A 17 4.48 -18.56 26.14
N ALA A 18 4.88 -17.28 26.19
CA ALA A 18 5.99 -16.64 25.50
C ALA A 18 5.72 -16.09 24.09
N GLY A 19 5.73 -14.74 24.01
CA GLY A 19 6.18 -14.04 22.82
C GLY A 19 5.15 -13.13 22.15
N CYS A 20 5.02 -11.90 22.64
CA CYS A 20 4.88 -10.76 21.73
C CYS A 20 5.23 -9.46 22.44
N SER A 21 6.45 -8.95 22.21
CA SER A 21 6.63 -7.51 22.16
C SER A 21 6.00 -7.04 20.85
N SER A 22 4.66 -6.97 20.82
CA SER A 22 3.95 -6.38 19.70
C SER A 22 4.13 -4.88 19.81
N THR A 23 5.17 -4.35 19.16
CA THR A 23 5.22 -2.95 18.76
C THR A 23 3.96 -2.67 17.95
N SER A 24 2.91 -2.24 18.64
CA SER A 24 1.65 -1.88 18.01
C SER A 24 1.89 -0.57 17.29
N LYS A 25 2.35 -0.66 16.03
CA LYS A 25 2.16 0.43 15.09
C LYS A 25 0.66 0.49 14.80
N ARG A 26 -0.08 1.15 15.70
CA ARG A 26 -1.47 1.51 15.50
C ARG A 26 -1.49 2.54 14.37
N GLU A 27 -1.67 2.06 13.14
CA GLU A 27 -2.33 2.85 12.12
C GLU A 27 -3.73 3.13 12.67
N SER A 28 -4.07 4.38 12.93
CA SER A 28 -5.45 4.73 13.27
C SER A 28 -6.31 4.47 12.04
N THR A 29 -7.56 4.02 12.22
CA THR A 29 -8.51 3.82 11.12
C THR A 29 -8.64 5.07 10.23
N GLY A 30 -8.52 6.27 10.80
CA GLY A 30 -8.52 7.51 10.04
C GLY A 30 -7.31 7.64 9.08
N GLU A 31 -6.12 7.26 9.53
CA GLU A 31 -4.89 7.37 8.73
C GLU A 31 -4.87 6.40 7.55
N TYR A 32 -5.50 5.24 7.69
CA TYR A 32 -5.71 4.29 6.60
C TYR A 32 -6.69 4.83 5.55
N ILE A 33 -7.82 5.40 6.00
CA ILE A 33 -8.83 5.99 5.11
C ILE A 33 -8.23 7.17 4.35
N ASP A 34 -7.49 8.05 5.02
CA ASP A 34 -6.80 9.18 4.40
C ASP A 34 -5.81 8.69 3.33
N SER A 35 -5.03 7.67 3.63
CA SER A 35 -4.05 7.09 2.69
C SER A 35 -4.72 6.46 1.48
N ALA A 36 -5.85 5.77 1.65
CA ALA A 36 -6.63 5.21 0.55
C ALA A 36 -7.23 6.31 -0.33
N ALA A 37 -7.79 7.37 0.28
CA ALA A 37 -8.33 8.51 -0.45
C ALA A 37 -7.25 9.25 -1.24
N ILE A 38 -6.07 9.50 -0.64
CA ILE A 38 -4.92 10.10 -1.34
C ILE A 38 -4.49 9.21 -2.50
N THR A 39 -4.37 7.89 -2.28
CA THR A 39 -3.99 6.93 -3.34
C THR A 39 -4.96 7.00 -4.51
N ALA A 40 -6.27 7.01 -4.25
CA ALA A 40 -7.29 7.11 -5.28
C ALA A 40 -7.20 8.43 -6.06
N LYS A 41 -7.02 9.56 -5.37
CA LYS A 41 -6.83 10.87 -6.00
C LYS A 41 -5.59 10.89 -6.89
N VAL A 42 -4.44 10.39 -6.41
CA VAL A 42 -3.21 10.30 -7.21
C VAL A 42 -3.41 9.42 -8.44
N LYS A 43 -4.01 8.23 -8.31
CA LYS A 43 -4.31 7.38 -9.47
C LYS A 43 -5.20 8.09 -10.48
N SER A 44 -6.23 8.81 -10.02
CA SER A 44 -7.12 9.59 -10.88
C SER A 44 -6.36 10.67 -11.66
N GLU A 45 -5.50 11.45 -11.01
CA GLU A 45 -4.68 12.47 -11.67
C GLU A 45 -3.75 11.89 -12.75
N LEU A 46 -3.15 10.72 -12.48
CA LEU A 46 -2.30 10.04 -13.46
C LEU A 46 -3.12 9.53 -14.65
N ILE A 47 -4.30 8.95 -14.42
CA ILE A 47 -5.18 8.42 -15.48
C ILE A 47 -5.72 9.54 -16.38
N GLN A 48 -6.04 10.69 -15.80
CA GLN A 48 -6.53 11.85 -16.56
C GLN A 48 -5.43 12.44 -17.47
N ASN A 49 -4.16 12.21 -17.15
CA ASN A 49 -3.05 12.72 -17.96
C ASN A 49 -2.61 11.72 -19.03
N LYS A 50 -2.97 11.98 -20.29
CA LYS A 50 -2.63 11.12 -21.44
C LYS A 50 -1.12 10.94 -21.70
N ASN A 51 -0.28 11.77 -21.09
CA ASN A 51 1.17 11.69 -21.23
C ASN A 51 1.82 10.73 -20.21
N VAL A 52 1.02 10.13 -19.32
CA VAL A 52 1.46 9.13 -18.35
C VAL A 52 0.70 7.83 -18.57
N SER A 53 1.41 6.72 -18.73
CA SER A 53 0.90 5.36 -18.80
C SER A 53 0.46 4.91 -17.40
N ALA A 54 -0.63 5.48 -16.90
CA ALA A 54 -1.10 5.23 -15.54
C ALA A 54 -1.42 3.74 -15.26
N LEU A 55 -1.66 2.94 -16.31
CA LEU A 55 -1.92 1.50 -16.19
C LEU A 55 -0.66 0.70 -15.80
N ASP A 56 0.53 1.20 -16.13
CA ASP A 56 1.82 0.57 -15.79
C ASP A 56 2.44 1.14 -14.51
N VAL A 57 1.74 2.06 -13.84
CA VAL A 57 2.19 2.76 -12.63
C VAL A 57 1.37 2.32 -11.43
N SER A 58 2.03 1.72 -10.44
CA SER A 58 1.45 1.46 -9.13
C SER A 58 1.63 2.67 -8.22
N VAL A 59 0.63 2.91 -7.39
CA VAL A 59 0.58 4.00 -6.42
C VAL A 59 0.22 3.41 -5.08
N GLU A 60 1.08 3.63 -4.10
CA GLU A 60 0.87 3.27 -2.70
C GLU A 60 1.07 4.51 -1.84
N THR A 61 0.22 4.71 -0.84
CA THR A 61 0.36 5.85 0.07
C THR A 61 0.38 5.38 1.51
N TYR A 62 1.28 5.98 2.29
CA TYR A 62 1.39 5.74 3.72
C TYR A 62 1.65 7.05 4.45
N LYS A 63 0.71 7.48 5.30
CA LYS A 63 0.81 8.71 6.11
C LYS A 63 1.14 9.98 5.29
N GLY A 64 0.60 10.07 4.08
CA GLY A 64 0.86 11.15 3.12
C GLY A 64 2.17 11.02 2.34
N VAL A 65 2.91 9.92 2.49
CA VAL A 65 4.06 9.59 1.64
C VAL A 65 3.59 8.67 0.51
N VAL A 66 3.68 9.16 -0.73
CA VAL A 66 3.30 8.41 -1.93
C VAL A 66 4.52 7.73 -2.52
N LEU A 67 4.40 6.45 -2.80
CA LEU A 67 5.35 5.67 -3.59
C LEU A 67 4.77 5.44 -4.99
N LEU A 68 5.52 5.88 -6.00
CA LEU A 68 5.27 5.56 -7.40
C LEU A 68 6.24 4.47 -7.84
N SER A 69 5.72 3.37 -8.37
CA SER A 69 6.52 2.24 -8.87
C SER A 69 5.93 1.70 -10.17
N GLY A 70 6.71 0.89 -10.90
CA GLY A 70 6.33 0.38 -12.22
C GLY A 70 7.16 0.98 -13.34
N PHE A 71 6.57 1.12 -14.52
CA PHE A 71 7.29 1.43 -15.76
C PHE A 71 6.69 2.62 -16.51
N VAL A 72 7.55 3.42 -17.13
CA VAL A 72 7.18 4.56 -17.99
C VAL A 72 8.05 4.58 -19.24
N LYS A 73 7.60 5.27 -20.28
CA LYS A 73 8.24 5.27 -21.61
C LYS A 73 9.36 6.30 -21.74
N SER A 74 9.44 7.27 -20.82
CA SER A 74 10.47 8.31 -20.86
C SER A 74 10.75 8.94 -19.50
N SER A 75 11.91 9.58 -19.36
CA SER A 75 12.24 10.38 -18.17
C SER A 75 11.27 11.55 -17.97
N LYS A 76 10.73 12.12 -19.06
CA LYS A 76 9.73 13.20 -18.99
C LYS A 76 8.44 12.72 -18.35
N GLU A 77 8.01 11.50 -18.71
CA GLU A 77 6.84 10.86 -18.12
C GLU A 77 7.07 10.53 -16.64
N LYS A 78 8.27 10.03 -16.30
CA LYS A 78 8.69 9.80 -14.91
C LYS A 78 8.58 11.07 -14.05
N GLU A 79 9.10 12.19 -14.55
CA GLU A 79 9.04 13.48 -13.86
C GLU A 79 7.62 14.03 -13.79
N LEU A 80 6.83 13.85 -14.86
CA LEU A 80 5.45 14.31 -14.91
C LEU A 80 4.58 13.55 -13.89
N ALA A 81 4.72 12.23 -13.80
CA ALA A 81 4.00 11.41 -12.83
C ALA A 81 4.28 11.86 -11.39
N GLU A 82 5.55 12.16 -11.08
CA GLU A 82 5.92 12.71 -9.77
C GLU A 82 5.31 14.10 -9.53
N LYS A 83 5.35 14.99 -10.52
CA LYS A 83 4.74 16.32 -10.42
C LYS A 83 3.24 16.26 -10.19
N LEU A 84 2.54 15.35 -10.88
CA LEU A 84 1.10 15.16 -10.70
C LEU A 84 0.78 14.62 -9.31
N ALA A 85 1.51 13.59 -8.85
CA ALA A 85 1.33 13.05 -7.51
C ALA A 85 1.57 14.11 -6.42
N ARG A 86 2.57 14.99 -6.58
CA ARG A 86 2.85 16.07 -5.63
C ARG A 86 1.74 17.13 -5.53
N LYS A 87 0.90 17.28 -6.56
CA LYS A 87 -0.19 18.27 -6.56
C LYS A 87 -1.42 17.81 -5.80
N VAL A 88 -1.51 16.51 -5.49
CA VAL A 88 -2.66 15.97 -4.77
C VAL A 88 -2.61 16.43 -3.31
N GLU A 89 -3.73 16.97 -2.85
CA GLU A 89 -3.91 17.39 -1.46
C GLU A 89 -3.67 16.22 -0.49
N GLY A 90 -2.94 16.49 0.59
CA GLY A 90 -2.55 15.49 1.59
C GLY A 90 -1.22 14.77 1.29
N VAL A 91 -0.66 14.95 0.09
CA VAL A 91 0.68 14.43 -0.25
C VAL A 91 1.76 15.28 0.40
N LYS A 92 2.52 14.67 1.31
CA LYS A 92 3.66 15.28 2.01
C LYS A 92 4.98 15.02 1.30
N LYS A 93 5.12 13.84 0.71
CA LYS A 93 6.35 13.42 0.00
C LYS A 93 6.01 12.42 -1.09
N VAL A 94 6.73 12.50 -2.20
CA VAL A 94 6.69 11.50 -3.27
C VAL A 94 8.04 10.80 -3.35
N LYS A 95 8.02 9.47 -3.34
CA LYS A 95 9.14 8.59 -3.66
C LYS A 95 8.90 8.05 -5.06
N ASN A 96 9.72 8.47 -6.01
CA ASN A 96 9.59 8.06 -7.40
C ASN A 96 10.57 6.92 -7.71
N GLN A 97 10.05 5.70 -7.76
CA GLN A 97 10.79 4.48 -8.10
C GLN A 97 10.35 3.92 -9.47
N LEU A 98 9.87 4.79 -10.37
CA LEU A 98 9.52 4.40 -11.73
C LEU A 98 10.78 4.07 -12.54
N ASN A 99 10.70 3.01 -13.33
CA ASN A 99 11.75 2.56 -14.23
C ASN A 99 11.37 2.87 -15.68
N LEU A 100 12.38 3.05 -16.53
CA LEU A 100 12.15 3.17 -17.96
C LEU A 100 11.97 1.77 -18.56
N ARG A 101 11.04 1.64 -19.52
CA ARG A 101 10.81 0.41 -20.27
C ARG A 101 11.62 0.37 -21.56
#